data_AF-A0A4U8SS14-F1
#
_entry.id   AF-A0A4U8SS14-F1
#
_cell.length_a   1.000
_cell.length_b   1.000
_cell.length_c   1.000
_cell.angle_alpha   90.00
_cell.angle_beta   90.00
_cell.angle_gamma   90.00
#
_symmetry.space_group_name_H-M   'P 1'
#
loop_
_entity.id
_entity.type
_entity.pdbx_description
1 polymer ?
#
loop_
_entity_poly.entity_id
_entity_poly.type
_entity_poly.pdbx_seq_one_letter_code
_entity_poly.pdbx_strand_id
1 'polypeptide(L)'
;MKNREQIKKLRDNAELAMAAYGYFHYFLEKQSKSYFIVILDEKGNEIRDVNNKLKVQEIYITDILNTKYKNHRVVELVQLGKEQKEITIGTLDGDFGKTQLQQFFERYDLLKHCPNTDSGFSATLFKDTKADSKDLEYTLAIRGTEFKLEQIQDLLNDYYIGTNNSDMNRVIEQYFDMLLFYEETLKPLLQEKGIARINVIGHSLGGYLAQLFALSYPSIINEVYTYNTSLESKSVA
;
A
#
# COMPACT_ATOMS: atom_id res chain seq x y z
N MET A 1 6.33 -15.48 -24.64
CA MET A 1 5.29 -14.44 -24.46
C MET A 1 5.29 -13.53 -25.68
N LYS A 2 4.13 -13.18 -26.21
CA LYS A 2 3.99 -12.18 -27.29
C LYS A 2 4.11 -10.77 -26.70
N ASN A 3 4.58 -9.78 -27.46
CA ASN A 3 4.75 -8.38 -26.99
C ASN A 3 3.50 -7.83 -26.27
N ARG A 4 2.31 -8.19 -26.75
CA ARG A 4 1.02 -7.77 -26.16
C ARG A 4 0.80 -8.33 -24.74
N GLU A 5 1.27 -9.54 -24.45
CA GLU A 5 1.17 -10.16 -23.13
C GLU A 5 2.14 -9.50 -22.15
N GLN A 6 3.36 -9.19 -22.61
CA GLN A 6 4.34 -8.44 -21.81
C GLN A 6 3.83 -7.06 -21.42
N ILE A 7 3.25 -6.31 -22.37
CA ILE A 7 2.70 -4.98 -22.11
C ILE A 7 1.56 -5.04 -21.09
N LYS A 8 0.65 -6.02 -21.22
CA LYS A 8 -0.42 -6.23 -20.24
C LYS A 8 0.14 -6.52 -18.85
N LYS A 9 1.11 -7.42 -18.75
CA LYS A 9 1.76 -7.77 -17.48
C LYS A 9 2.41 -6.56 -16.81
N LEU A 10 3.16 -5.76 -17.57
CA LEU A 10 3.79 -4.54 -17.07
C LEU A 10 2.76 -3.52 -16.57
N ARG A 11 1.66 -3.32 -17.31
CA ARG A 11 0.56 -2.45 -16.91
C ARG A 11 -0.09 -2.96 -15.62
N ASP A 12 -0.47 -4.23 -15.58
CA ASP A 12 -1.19 -4.83 -14.46
C ASP A 12 -0.37 -4.76 -13.16
N ASN A 13 0.94 -5.01 -13.24
CA ASN A 13 1.85 -4.86 -12.09
C ASN A 13 2.06 -3.39 -11.69
N ALA A 14 2.06 -2.44 -12.64
CA ALA A 14 2.13 -1.02 -12.33
C ALA A 14 0.85 -0.54 -11.60
N GLU A 15 -0.32 -1.04 -12.00
CA GLU A 15 -1.58 -0.75 -11.32
C GLU A 15 -1.60 -1.30 -9.89
N LEU A 16 -1.09 -2.52 -9.67
CA LEU A 16 -0.94 -3.06 -8.31
C LEU A 16 0.03 -2.23 -7.45
N ALA A 17 1.13 -1.73 -8.04
CA ALA A 17 2.08 -0.87 -7.33
C ALA A 17 1.44 0.48 -6.96
N MET A 18 0.59 1.03 -7.84
CA MET A 18 -0.20 2.23 -7.57
C MET A 18 -1.25 1.98 -6.48
N ALA A 19 -1.94 0.83 -6.53
CA ALA A 19 -2.93 0.43 -5.53
C ALA A 19 -2.33 0.23 -4.13
N ALA A 20 -1.02 -0.06 -4.02
CA ALA A 20 -0.33 -0.20 -2.73
C ALA A 20 -0.38 1.07 -1.87
N TYR A 21 -0.65 2.23 -2.46
CA TYR A 21 -0.82 3.51 -1.74
C TYR A 21 -2.19 3.66 -1.07
N GLY A 22 -3.13 2.73 -1.30
CA GLY A 22 -4.46 2.75 -0.71
C GLY A 22 -4.45 2.53 0.81
N TYR A 23 -5.11 3.41 1.55
CA TYR A 23 -5.35 3.31 2.99
C TYR A 23 -6.46 2.30 3.34
N PHE A 24 -6.27 1.03 2.96
CA PHE A 24 -7.33 0.00 3.04
C PHE A 24 -7.78 -0.33 4.47
N HIS A 25 -6.98 -0.04 5.49
CA HIS A 25 -7.36 -0.23 6.89
C HIS A 25 -8.65 0.55 7.25
N TYR A 26 -8.93 1.67 6.59
CA TYR A 26 -10.19 2.40 6.79
C TYR A 26 -11.43 1.59 6.38
N PHE A 27 -11.29 0.61 5.49
CA PHE A 27 -12.35 -0.31 5.12
C PHE A 27 -12.29 -1.63 5.91
N LEU A 28 -11.09 -2.16 6.17
CA LEU A 28 -10.92 -3.48 6.77
C LEU A 28 -11.23 -3.52 8.27
N GLU A 29 -11.01 -2.42 9.00
CA GLU A 29 -11.25 -2.34 10.44
C GLU A 29 -12.71 -2.05 10.82
N LYS A 30 -13.62 -2.05 9.84
CA LYS A 30 -15.05 -1.73 10.02
C LYS A 30 -15.75 -2.50 11.15
N GLN A 31 -15.27 -3.69 11.48
CA GLN A 31 -15.86 -4.53 12.54
C GLN A 31 -15.54 -4.02 13.95
N SER A 32 -14.44 -3.27 14.12
CA SER A 32 -13.98 -2.76 15.41
C SER A 32 -14.11 -1.24 15.52
N LYS A 33 -13.99 -0.53 14.39
CA LYS A 33 -14.06 0.94 14.31
C LYS A 33 -14.79 1.34 13.02
N SER A 34 -15.78 2.22 13.13
CA SER A 34 -16.48 2.74 11.96
C SER A 34 -15.88 4.09 11.56
N TYR A 35 -15.16 4.08 10.44
CA TYR A 35 -14.60 5.28 9.82
C TYR A 35 -15.50 5.76 8.69
N PHE A 36 -15.56 7.08 8.52
CA PHE A 36 -16.41 7.72 7.53
C PHE A 36 -15.67 8.78 6.72
N ILE A 37 -16.05 8.94 5.46
CA ILE A 37 -15.58 10.05 4.63
C ILE A 37 -16.47 11.27 4.88
N VAL A 38 -15.85 12.43 5.07
CA VAL A 38 -16.56 13.72 5.13
C VAL A 38 -17.02 14.13 3.74
N ILE A 39 -18.30 14.46 3.59
CA ILE A 39 -18.86 14.88 2.30
C ILE A 39 -18.58 16.37 2.06
N LEU A 40 -18.08 16.68 0.87
CA LEU A 40 -17.82 18.03 0.42
C LEU A 40 -18.91 18.52 -0.56
N ASP A 41 -19.15 19.83 -0.58
CA ASP A 41 -19.97 20.50 -1.59
C ASP A 41 -19.20 20.67 -2.91
N GLU A 42 -19.85 21.22 -3.94
CA GLU A 42 -19.23 21.46 -5.25
C GLU A 42 -18.06 22.46 -5.21
N LYS A 43 -17.93 23.23 -4.13
CA LYS A 43 -16.83 24.19 -3.90
C LYS A 43 -15.73 23.59 -3.01
N GLY A 44 -15.87 22.35 -2.56
CA GLY A 44 -14.92 21.66 -1.70
C GLY A 44 -15.09 21.94 -0.20
N ASN A 45 -16.20 22.56 0.23
CA ASN A 45 -16.46 22.83 1.65
C ASN A 45 -17.18 21.65 2.31
N GLU A 46 -16.87 21.40 3.58
CA GLU A 46 -17.53 20.37 4.37
C GLU A 46 -19.01 20.68 4.57
N ILE A 47 -19.85 19.69 4.29
CA ILE A 47 -21.29 19.81 4.50
C ILE A 47 -21.63 19.49 5.95
N ARG A 48 -22.38 20.37 6.60
CA ARG A 48 -22.94 20.15 7.94
C ARG A 48 -24.47 20.16 7.91
N ASP A 49 -25.09 19.43 8.84
CA ASP A 49 -26.53 19.43 9.04
C ASP A 49 -27.01 20.67 9.82
N VAL A 50 -28.34 20.77 10.02
CA VAL A 50 -28.97 21.87 10.77
C VAL A 50 -28.53 21.97 12.23
N ASN A 51 -27.96 20.89 12.79
CA ASN A 51 -27.44 20.82 14.15
C ASN A 51 -25.90 20.97 14.19
N ASN A 52 -25.29 21.43 13.09
CA ASN A 52 -23.86 21.62 12.91
C ASN A 52 -23.02 20.33 12.94
N LYS A 53 -23.62 19.15 12.71
CA LYS A 53 -22.90 17.86 12.60
C LYS A 53 -22.40 17.61 11.19
N LEU A 54 -21.21 17.01 11.04
CA LEU A 54 -20.68 16.65 9.72
C LEU A 54 -21.59 15.66 8.99
N LYS A 55 -21.84 15.95 7.71
CA LYS A 55 -22.43 14.97 6.81
C LYS A 55 -21.33 14.03 6.35
N VAL A 56 -21.50 12.75 6.68
CA VAL A 56 -20.51 11.72 6.39
C VAL A 56 -21.11 10.59 5.55
N GLN A 57 -20.25 9.81 4.90
CA GLN A 57 -20.63 8.59 4.20
C GLN A 57 -19.78 7.40 4.68
N GLU A 58 -20.34 6.20 4.64
CA GLU A 58 -19.57 4.98 4.83
C GLU A 58 -18.50 4.81 3.75
N ILE A 59 -17.36 4.22 4.13
CA ILE A 59 -16.21 4.02 3.24
C ILE A 59 -16.34 2.66 2.56
N TYR A 60 -16.42 2.60 1.24
CA TYR A 60 -16.28 1.35 0.49
C TYR A 60 -14.84 1.15 0.03
N ILE A 61 -14.44 -0.09 -0.23
CA ILE A 61 -13.07 -0.40 -0.68
C ILE A 61 -12.71 0.37 -1.96
N THR A 62 -13.69 0.60 -2.82
CA THR A 62 -13.57 1.42 -4.03
C THR A 62 -13.23 2.88 -3.70
N ASP A 63 -13.75 3.43 -2.61
CA ASP A 63 -13.56 4.84 -2.28
C ASP A 63 -12.10 5.15 -1.91
N ILE A 64 -11.39 4.15 -1.35
CA ILE A 64 -9.98 4.27 -0.92
C ILE A 64 -9.05 4.65 -2.06
N LEU A 65 -9.26 4.07 -3.25
CA LEU A 65 -8.42 4.32 -4.42
C LEU A 65 -9.02 5.37 -5.37
N ASN A 66 -10.25 5.80 -5.17
CA ASN A 66 -10.95 6.66 -6.12
C ASN A 66 -10.47 8.12 -6.03
N THR A 67 -10.02 8.67 -7.15
CA THR A 67 -9.57 10.08 -7.24
C THR A 67 -10.65 11.08 -6.86
N LYS A 68 -11.93 10.73 -6.97
CA LYS A 68 -13.05 11.56 -6.49
C LYS A 68 -12.92 11.90 -5.00
N TYR A 69 -12.42 10.97 -4.20
CA TYR A 69 -12.30 11.14 -2.75
C TYR A 69 -10.89 11.53 -2.32
N LYS A 70 -9.99 11.83 -3.27
CA LYS A 70 -8.68 12.39 -2.96
C LYS A 70 -8.85 13.64 -2.11
N ASN A 71 -8.01 13.78 -1.09
CA ASN A 71 -8.04 14.86 -0.10
C ASN A 71 -9.30 14.92 0.78
N HIS A 72 -10.22 13.95 0.68
CA HIS A 72 -11.34 13.91 1.61
C HIS A 72 -10.89 13.38 2.97
N ARG A 73 -11.30 14.08 4.03
CA ARG A 73 -11.03 13.67 5.41
C ARG A 73 -11.74 12.37 5.74
N VAL A 74 -11.05 11.55 6.50
CA VAL A 74 -11.59 10.37 7.18
C VAL A 74 -11.75 10.68 8.66
N VAL A 75 -12.93 10.42 9.20
CA VAL A 75 -13.27 10.68 10.59
C VAL A 75 -13.79 9.44 11.30
N GLU A 76 -13.48 9.36 12.59
CA GLU A 76 -14.14 8.46 13.55
C GLU A 76 -15.17 9.28 14.34
N LEU A 77 -16.36 8.71 14.53
CA LEU A 77 -17.43 9.31 15.32
C LEU A 77 -17.51 8.62 16.68
N VAL A 78 -17.10 9.32 17.74
CA VAL A 78 -17.04 8.78 19.11
C VAL A 78 -18.15 9.36 19.97
N GLN A 79 -18.91 8.51 20.65
CA GLN A 79 -19.92 8.94 21.61
C GLN A 79 -19.28 9.20 22.98
N LEU A 80 -19.31 10.44 23.47
CA LEU A 80 -18.94 10.81 24.83
C LEU A 80 -20.18 11.28 25.60
N GLY A 81 -20.81 10.35 26.32
CA GLY A 81 -22.07 10.62 27.02
C GLY A 81 -23.19 10.95 26.04
N LYS A 82 -23.75 12.18 26.11
CA LYS A 82 -24.80 12.65 25.19
C LYS A 82 -24.25 13.32 23.93
N GLU A 83 -22.95 13.61 23.88
CA GLU A 83 -22.32 14.31 22.77
C GLU A 83 -21.60 13.33 21.83
N GLN A 84 -21.63 13.64 20.54
CA GLN A 84 -20.86 12.92 19.53
C GLN A 84 -19.68 13.80 19.14
N LYS A 85 -18.46 13.27 19.27
CA LYS A 85 -17.23 13.95 18.87
C LYS A 85 -16.74 13.37 17.55
N GLU A 86 -16.31 14.27 16.67
CA GLU A 86 -15.68 13.96 15.39
C GLU A 86 -14.16 13.99 15.58
N ILE A 87 -13.47 12.90 15.27
CA ILE A 87 -12.01 12.81 15.32
C ILE A 87 -11.50 12.57 13.92
N THR A 88 -10.70 13.49 13.38
CA THR A 88 -10.00 13.26 12.11
C THR A 88 -8.88 12.25 12.33
N ILE A 89 -8.89 11.18 11.54
CA ILE A 89 -7.87 10.13 11.60
C ILE A 89 -6.96 10.10 10.37
N GLY A 90 -7.32 10.84 9.33
CA GLY A 90 -6.49 10.99 8.14
C GLY A 90 -7.27 11.48 6.94
N THR A 91 -6.72 11.23 5.77
CA THR A 91 -7.20 11.72 4.48
C THR A 91 -6.96 10.65 3.42
N LEU A 92 -7.89 10.52 2.47
CA LEU A 92 -7.71 9.59 1.35
C LEU A 92 -6.81 10.19 0.27
N ASP A 93 -6.05 9.32 -0.39
CA ASP A 93 -5.08 9.68 -1.45
C ASP A 93 -5.23 8.79 -2.69
N GLY A 94 -6.48 8.46 -3.03
CA GLY A 94 -6.79 7.64 -4.19
C GLY A 94 -6.49 8.37 -5.50
N ASP A 95 -5.94 7.66 -6.49
CA ASP A 95 -5.61 8.21 -7.81
C ASP A 95 -6.28 7.48 -8.99
N PHE A 96 -7.13 6.49 -8.71
CA PHE A 96 -7.81 5.72 -9.75
C PHE A 96 -9.01 6.48 -10.28
N GLY A 97 -9.13 6.49 -11.61
CA GLY A 97 -10.38 6.88 -12.27
C GLY A 97 -11.47 5.83 -12.05
N LYS A 98 -12.74 6.23 -12.19
CA LYS A 98 -13.90 5.34 -11.95
C LYS A 98 -13.84 4.01 -12.70
N THR A 99 -13.50 4.03 -13.99
CA THR A 99 -13.44 2.80 -14.81
C THR A 99 -12.29 1.89 -14.40
N GLN A 100 -11.12 2.47 -14.13
CA GLN A 100 -9.93 1.73 -13.68
C GLN A 100 -10.22 1.02 -12.35
N LEU A 101 -10.83 1.73 -11.42
CA LEU A 101 -11.24 1.22 -10.11
C LEU A 101 -12.16 0.01 -10.20
N GLN A 102 -13.19 0.10 -11.05
CA GLN A 102 -14.12 -1.00 -11.28
C GLN A 102 -13.37 -2.22 -11.84
N GLN A 103 -12.55 -2.02 -12.88
CA GLN A 103 -11.80 -3.10 -13.50
C GLN A 103 -10.79 -3.73 -12.55
N PHE A 104 -10.19 -2.93 -11.67
CA PHE A 104 -9.23 -3.39 -10.67
C PHE A 104 -9.92 -4.34 -9.67
N PHE A 105 -11.02 -3.92 -9.04
CA PHE A 105 -11.73 -4.74 -8.06
C PHE A 105 -12.58 -5.87 -8.68
N GLU A 106 -12.84 -5.86 -9.99
CA GLU A 106 -13.36 -7.02 -10.72
C GLU A 106 -12.31 -8.13 -10.94
N ARG A 107 -11.03 -7.86 -10.62
CA ARG A 107 -9.92 -8.79 -10.81
C ARG A 107 -9.18 -9.09 -9.52
N TYR A 108 -8.91 -8.08 -8.70
CA TYR A 108 -8.06 -8.22 -7.52
C TYR A 108 -8.85 -8.18 -6.23
N ASP A 109 -8.74 -9.25 -5.45
CA ASP A 109 -9.19 -9.29 -4.07
C ASP A 109 -8.06 -8.84 -3.14
N LEU A 110 -8.39 -8.11 -2.09
CA LEU A 110 -7.44 -7.75 -1.05
C LEU A 110 -7.46 -8.82 0.05
N LEU A 111 -6.31 -9.45 0.31
CA LEU A 111 -6.21 -10.51 1.33
C LEU A 111 -5.67 -10.01 2.66
N LYS A 112 -4.66 -9.14 2.61
CA LYS A 112 -4.04 -8.58 3.81
C LYS A 112 -3.44 -7.22 3.51
N HIS A 113 -3.57 -6.30 4.44
CA HIS A 113 -2.97 -4.98 4.37
C HIS A 113 -2.24 -4.68 5.67
N CYS A 114 -1.01 -4.16 5.54
CA CYS A 114 -0.26 -3.49 6.60
C CYS A 114 -0.42 -1.98 6.37
N PRO A 115 -1.12 -1.25 7.26
CA PRO A 115 -1.13 0.21 7.20
C PRO A 115 0.28 0.75 7.45
N ASN A 116 0.49 2.05 7.19
CA ASN A 116 1.77 2.70 7.48
C ASN A 116 2.17 2.45 8.94
N THR A 117 3.32 1.81 9.14
CA THR A 117 3.99 1.74 10.44
C THR A 117 4.61 3.09 10.80
N ASP A 118 5.15 3.20 12.01
CA ASP A 118 5.84 4.42 12.47
C ASP A 118 7.06 4.77 11.59
N SER A 119 7.74 3.75 11.03
CA SER A 119 8.84 3.96 10.08
C SER A 119 8.37 4.40 8.68
N GLY A 120 7.10 4.11 8.36
CA GLY A 120 6.45 4.39 7.09
C GLY A 120 6.27 3.17 6.18
N PHE A 121 6.60 1.96 6.64
CA PHE A 121 6.39 0.74 5.87
C PHE A 121 4.90 0.47 5.67
N SER A 122 4.50 0.12 4.45
CA SER A 122 3.15 -0.36 4.16
C SER A 122 3.18 -1.32 2.98
N ALA A 123 2.39 -2.37 3.07
CA ALA A 123 2.28 -3.37 2.02
C ALA A 123 0.88 -4.00 1.99
N THR A 124 0.50 -4.48 0.82
CA THR A 124 -0.80 -5.13 0.59
C THR A 124 -0.62 -6.41 -0.22
N LEU A 125 -1.17 -7.51 0.27
CA LEU A 125 -1.25 -8.77 -0.46
C LEU A 125 -2.56 -8.80 -1.24
N PHE A 126 -2.45 -8.82 -2.57
CA PHE A 126 -3.55 -8.96 -3.51
C PHE A 126 -3.63 -10.39 -4.05
N LYS A 127 -4.85 -10.81 -4.37
CA LYS A 127 -5.14 -12.03 -5.11
C LYS A 127 -5.72 -11.68 -6.47
N ASP A 128 -5.08 -12.12 -7.55
CA ASP A 128 -5.60 -12.04 -8.90
C ASP A 128 -6.56 -13.20 -9.19
N THR A 129 -7.86 -12.90 -9.20
CA THR A 129 -8.93 -13.88 -9.48
C THR A 129 -8.96 -14.36 -10.94
N LYS A 130 -8.17 -13.73 -11.81
CA LYS A 130 -8.08 -14.05 -13.25
C LYS A 130 -6.67 -14.47 -13.66
N ALA A 131 -5.83 -14.87 -12.71
CA ALA A 131 -4.47 -15.31 -12.99
C ALA A 131 -4.44 -16.56 -13.88
N ASP A 132 -3.53 -16.58 -14.84
CA ASP A 132 -3.33 -17.70 -15.77
C ASP A 132 -2.68 -18.93 -15.10
N SER A 133 -2.12 -18.77 -13.89
CA SER A 133 -1.51 -19.85 -13.10
C SER A 133 -1.55 -19.53 -11.60
N LYS A 134 -1.44 -20.58 -10.77
CA LYS A 134 -1.37 -20.44 -9.31
C LYS A 134 -0.17 -19.60 -8.84
N ASP A 135 0.94 -19.66 -9.57
CA ASP A 135 2.16 -18.90 -9.24
C ASP A 135 2.00 -17.39 -9.45
N LEU A 136 1.03 -16.97 -10.29
CA LEU A 136 0.73 -15.57 -10.56
C LEU A 136 -0.47 -15.04 -9.76
N GLU A 137 -1.11 -15.91 -8.97
CA GLU A 137 -2.37 -15.61 -8.28
C GLU A 137 -2.19 -14.64 -7.12
N TYR A 138 -0.99 -14.51 -6.55
CA TYR A 138 -0.75 -13.71 -5.34
C TYR A 138 0.40 -12.73 -5.54
N THR A 139 0.14 -11.46 -5.21
CA THR A 139 1.13 -10.38 -5.35
C THR A 139 1.19 -9.54 -4.08
N LEU A 140 2.36 -9.49 -3.45
CA LEU A 140 2.66 -8.54 -2.38
C LEU A 140 3.14 -7.23 -3.00
N ALA A 141 2.36 -6.16 -2.80
CA ALA A 141 2.68 -4.83 -3.27
C ALA A 141 3.15 -3.95 -2.11
N ILE A 142 4.39 -3.46 -2.21
CA ILE A 142 5.03 -2.62 -1.19
C ILE A 142 5.00 -1.16 -1.65
N ARG A 143 4.43 -0.31 -0.80
CA ARG A 143 4.32 1.14 -1.03
C ARG A 143 5.70 1.78 -0.89
N GLY A 144 5.97 2.81 -1.70
CA GLY A 144 7.10 3.71 -1.45
C GLY A 144 6.72 4.86 -0.52
N THR A 145 7.61 5.21 0.40
CA THR A 145 7.56 6.51 1.09
C THR A 145 8.34 7.56 0.30
N GLU A 146 7.98 8.83 0.47
CA GLU A 146 8.72 9.93 -0.15
C GLU A 146 10.14 10.00 0.42
N PHE A 147 11.11 9.63 -0.39
CA PHE A 147 12.53 9.90 -0.20
C PHE A 147 13.06 10.55 -1.47
N LYS A 148 13.97 11.52 -1.33
CA LYS A 148 14.66 12.08 -2.50
C LYS A 148 15.63 11.03 -3.03
N LEU A 149 15.78 10.93 -4.35
CA LEU A 149 16.71 9.99 -4.98
C LEU A 149 18.14 10.17 -4.46
N GLU A 150 18.54 11.42 -4.18
CA GLU A 150 19.80 11.79 -3.53
C GLU A 150 19.96 11.14 -2.15
N GLN A 151 18.91 11.12 -1.33
CA GLN A 151 18.93 10.47 -0.02
C GLN A 151 19.10 8.96 -0.17
N ILE A 152 18.47 8.34 -1.18
CA ILE A 152 18.65 6.90 -1.41
C ILE A 152 20.07 6.59 -1.89
N GLN A 153 20.69 7.50 -2.65
CA GLN A 153 22.07 7.34 -3.09
C GLN A 153 23.07 7.55 -1.94
N ASP A 154 22.81 8.51 -1.04
CA ASP A 154 23.57 8.70 0.20
C ASP A 154 23.43 7.46 1.11
N LEU A 155 22.24 6.87 1.23
CA LEU A 155 22.03 5.61 1.97
C LEU A 155 22.89 4.46 1.44
N LEU A 156 22.98 4.30 0.11
CA LEU A 156 23.81 3.27 -0.51
C LEU A 156 25.30 3.53 -0.28
N ASN A 157 25.73 4.79 -0.26
CA ASN A 157 27.12 5.16 -0.04
C ASN A 157 27.53 5.06 1.45
N ASP A 158 26.65 5.45 2.37
CA ASP A 158 26.85 5.42 3.82
C ASP A 158 26.72 4.00 4.41
N TYR A 159 25.97 3.08 3.79
CA TYR A 159 26.00 1.67 4.18
C TYR A 159 27.44 1.10 4.14
N TYR A 160 28.29 1.60 3.23
CA TYR A 160 29.70 1.24 3.16
C TYR A 160 30.61 2.07 4.10
N ILE A 161 30.14 3.19 4.65
CA ILE A 161 30.90 4.09 5.50
C ILE A 161 30.05 4.42 6.72
N GLY A 162 30.19 3.64 7.80
CA GLY A 162 29.33 3.68 8.99
C GLY A 162 29.15 5.07 9.64
N THR A 163 28.22 5.86 9.11
CA THR A 163 27.80 7.16 9.61
C THR A 163 26.37 7.07 10.15
N ASN A 164 26.12 7.71 11.30
CA ASN A 164 24.82 7.73 11.96
C ASN A 164 23.92 8.81 11.35
N ASN A 165 23.27 8.49 10.23
CA ASN A 165 22.29 9.37 9.60
C ASN A 165 20.85 8.92 9.96
N SER A 166 20.01 9.87 10.41
CA SER A 166 18.63 9.59 10.86
C SER A 166 17.73 9.00 9.77
N ASP A 167 18.03 9.27 8.50
CA ASP A 167 17.30 8.72 7.35
C ASP A 167 17.66 7.24 7.10
N MET A 168 18.87 6.80 7.47
CA MET A 168 19.28 5.39 7.42
C MET A 168 18.50 4.55 8.41
N ASN A 169 18.28 5.09 9.62
CA ASN A 169 17.45 4.43 10.61
C ASN A 169 16.05 4.15 10.06
N ARG A 170 15.45 5.09 9.31
CA ARG A 170 14.10 4.90 8.76
C ARG A 170 14.01 3.80 7.70
N VAL A 171 14.98 3.68 6.78
CA VAL A 171 14.96 2.59 5.78
C VAL A 171 15.24 1.24 6.43
N ILE A 172 16.17 1.20 7.39
CA ILE A 172 16.45 0.00 8.18
C ILE A 172 15.22 -0.42 9.00
N GLU A 173 14.53 0.53 9.64
CA GLU A 173 13.29 0.31 10.37
C GLU A 173 12.18 -0.20 9.45
N GLN A 174 11.99 0.40 8.26
CA GLN A 174 11.02 -0.09 7.28
C GLN A 174 11.35 -1.51 6.79
N TYR A 175 12.64 -1.84 6.64
CA TYR A 175 13.07 -3.20 6.34
C TYR A 175 12.74 -4.16 7.49
N PHE A 176 13.00 -3.79 8.75
CA PHE A 176 12.62 -4.62 9.90
C PHE A 176 11.10 -4.78 10.04
N ASP A 177 10.33 -3.72 9.85
CA ASP A 177 8.86 -3.77 9.84
C ASP A 177 8.33 -4.69 8.73
N MET A 178 8.99 -4.70 7.56
CA MET A 178 8.68 -5.63 6.49
C MET A 178 8.95 -7.09 6.87
N LEU A 179 10.09 -7.37 7.51
CA LEU A 179 10.40 -8.72 8.01
C LEU A 179 9.38 -9.15 9.08
N LEU A 180 9.04 -8.25 10.00
CA LEU A 180 8.07 -8.51 11.07
C LEU A 180 6.68 -8.80 10.49
N PHE A 181 6.21 -7.97 9.55
CA PHE A 181 4.94 -8.18 8.85
C PHE A 181 4.93 -9.53 8.12
N TYR A 182 6.05 -9.92 7.51
CA TYR A 182 6.12 -11.23 6.89
C TYR A 182 6.06 -12.37 7.92
N GLU A 183 6.94 -12.39 8.90
CA GLU A 183 7.06 -13.51 9.86
C GLU A 183 5.80 -13.68 10.70
N GLU A 184 5.21 -12.59 11.19
CA GLU A 184 4.09 -12.65 12.12
C GLU A 184 2.73 -12.72 11.43
N THR A 185 2.63 -12.22 10.19
CA THR A 185 1.33 -12.05 9.52
C THR A 185 1.24 -12.79 8.19
N LEU A 186 2.13 -12.51 7.23
CA LEU A 186 1.99 -13.11 5.90
C LEU A 186 2.32 -14.59 5.91
N LYS A 187 3.42 -15.00 6.54
CA LYS A 187 3.87 -16.40 6.54
C LYS A 187 2.81 -17.36 7.10
N PRO A 188 2.17 -17.12 8.25
CA PRO A 188 1.05 -17.94 8.71
C PRO A 188 -0.13 -17.96 7.72
N LEU A 189 -0.49 -16.81 7.15
CA LEU A 189 -1.58 -16.69 6.17
C LEU A 189 -1.30 -17.49 4.89
N LEU A 190 -0.07 -17.41 4.37
CA LEU A 190 0.36 -18.15 3.19
C LEU A 190 0.33 -19.66 3.45
N GLN A 191 0.79 -20.10 4.63
CA GLN A 191 0.74 -21.50 5.06
C GLN A 191 -0.70 -22.01 5.19
N GLU A 192 -1.57 -21.26 5.87
CA GLU A 192 -2.99 -21.59 6.03
C GLU A 192 -3.69 -21.76 4.67
N LYS A 193 -3.38 -20.89 3.71
CA LYS A 193 -3.96 -20.92 2.37
C LYS A 193 -3.25 -21.85 1.39
N GLY A 194 -2.17 -22.52 1.80
CA GLY A 194 -1.37 -23.39 0.94
C GLY A 194 -0.68 -22.67 -0.22
N ILE A 195 -0.34 -21.39 -0.03
CA ILE A 195 0.33 -20.55 -1.03
C ILE A 195 1.84 -20.77 -0.91
N ALA A 196 2.43 -21.37 -1.94
CA ALA A 196 3.86 -21.70 -1.94
C ALA A 196 4.75 -20.51 -2.36
N ARG A 197 4.28 -19.71 -3.32
CA ARG A 197 5.04 -18.60 -3.89
C ARG A 197 4.16 -17.40 -4.17
N ILE A 198 4.75 -16.22 -4.14
CA ILE A 198 4.11 -14.94 -4.43
C ILE A 198 4.98 -14.11 -5.38
N ASN A 199 4.33 -13.23 -6.13
CA ASN A 199 5.02 -12.12 -6.77
C ASN A 199 5.25 -11.00 -5.75
N VAL A 200 6.30 -10.22 -5.95
CA VAL A 200 6.57 -9.05 -5.11
C VAL A 200 6.78 -7.85 -6.01
N ILE A 201 6.08 -6.77 -5.71
CA ILE A 201 6.18 -5.55 -6.48
C ILE A 201 6.41 -4.36 -5.56
N GLY A 202 7.05 -3.32 -6.09
CA GLY A 202 7.18 -2.07 -5.36
C GLY A 202 7.52 -0.87 -6.24
N HIS A 203 7.16 0.31 -5.75
CA HIS A 203 7.45 1.59 -6.39
C HIS A 203 8.36 2.45 -5.49
N SER A 204 9.29 3.20 -6.08
CA SER A 204 10.25 4.04 -5.33
C SER A 204 11.00 3.21 -4.27
N LEU A 205 11.06 3.64 -3.01
CA LEU A 205 11.64 2.86 -1.90
C LEU A 205 10.97 1.49 -1.74
N GLY A 206 9.67 1.37 -2.02
CA GLY A 206 8.96 0.10 -1.95
C GLY A 206 9.53 -0.95 -2.90
N GLY A 207 10.10 -0.53 -4.04
CA GLY A 207 10.80 -1.45 -4.93
C GLY A 207 12.17 -1.87 -4.42
N TYR A 208 12.87 -1.02 -3.64
CA TYR A 208 14.10 -1.42 -2.96
C TYR A 208 13.79 -2.47 -1.88
N LEU A 209 12.74 -2.23 -1.09
CA LEU A 209 12.24 -3.21 -0.12
C LEU A 209 11.76 -4.50 -0.79
N ALA A 210 11.16 -4.44 -1.98
CA ALA A 210 10.79 -5.63 -2.75
C ALA A 210 12.00 -6.48 -3.15
N GLN A 211 13.13 -5.85 -3.51
CA GLN A 211 14.38 -6.55 -3.80
C GLN A 211 14.95 -7.18 -2.52
N LEU A 212 15.01 -6.44 -1.42
CA LEU A 212 15.47 -6.96 -0.13
C LEU A 212 14.60 -8.12 0.35
N PHE A 213 13.27 -8.02 0.22
CA PHE A 213 12.35 -9.09 0.54
C PHE A 213 12.65 -10.36 -0.26
N ALA A 214 12.92 -10.21 -1.56
CA ALA A 214 13.24 -11.34 -2.42
C ALA A 214 14.59 -11.99 -2.07
N LEU A 215 15.57 -11.20 -1.62
CA LEU A 215 16.85 -11.70 -1.13
C LEU A 215 16.72 -12.40 0.23
N SER A 216 15.86 -11.90 1.12
CA SER A 216 15.64 -12.48 2.45
C SER A 216 14.81 -13.77 2.40
N TYR A 217 13.90 -13.89 1.42
CA TYR A 217 12.97 -15.02 1.31
C TYR A 217 12.92 -15.65 -0.09
N PRO A 218 14.05 -16.04 -0.69
CA PRO A 218 14.12 -16.43 -2.11
C PRO A 218 13.26 -17.65 -2.47
N SER A 219 13.00 -18.55 -1.52
CA SER A 219 12.24 -19.78 -1.76
C SER A 219 10.75 -19.57 -2.02
N ILE A 220 10.19 -18.41 -1.63
CA ILE A 220 8.78 -18.08 -1.80
C ILE A 220 8.53 -17.07 -2.93
N ILE A 221 9.58 -16.67 -3.67
CA ILE A 221 9.45 -15.67 -4.73
C ILE A 221 9.18 -16.36 -6.05
N ASN A 222 8.15 -15.88 -6.76
CA ASN A 222 7.92 -16.22 -8.15
C ASN A 222 8.56 -15.17 -9.08
N GLU A 223 8.14 -13.91 -8.96
CA GLU A 223 8.63 -12.80 -9.78
C GLU A 223 8.74 -11.50 -8.98
N VAL A 224 9.66 -10.62 -9.39
CA VAL A 224 9.86 -9.30 -8.77
C VAL A 224 9.67 -8.20 -9.81
N TYR A 225 8.86 -7.19 -9.50
CA TYR A 225 8.66 -6.00 -10.34
C TYR A 225 8.93 -4.72 -9.55
N THR A 226 9.88 -3.92 -10.02
CA THR A 226 10.23 -2.65 -9.37
C THR A 226 10.04 -1.49 -10.32
N TYR A 227 9.38 -0.43 -9.86
CA TYR A 227 9.07 0.76 -10.63
C TYR A 227 9.73 1.99 -10.00
N ASN A 228 10.50 2.74 -10.81
CA ASN A 228 11.18 3.96 -10.37
C ASN A 228 12.03 3.76 -9.10
N THR A 229 12.72 2.63 -9.02
CA THR A 229 13.54 2.22 -7.88
C THR A 229 15.02 2.49 -8.17
N SER A 230 15.75 3.02 -7.20
CA SER A 230 17.21 3.11 -7.25
C SER A 230 17.82 1.70 -7.28
N LEU A 231 18.65 1.42 -8.29
CA LEU A 231 19.38 0.16 -8.36
C LEU A 231 20.55 0.16 -7.37
N GLU A 232 20.82 -0.98 -6.77
CA GLU A 232 22.11 -1.26 -6.15
C GLU A 232 23.19 -1.16 -7.25
N SER A 233 23.91 -0.03 -7.30
CA SER A 233 25.03 0.08 -8.23
C SER A 233 26.14 -0.81 -7.69
N LYS A 234 26.32 -2.00 -8.28
CA LYS A 234 27.58 -2.71 -8.14
C LYS A 234 28.69 -1.74 -8.57
N SER A 235 29.52 -1.31 -7.64
CA SER A 235 30.83 -0.81 -8.02
C SER A 235 31.49 -1.95 -8.78
N VAL A 236 31.74 -1.72 -10.06
CA VAL A 236 32.50 -2.66 -10.87
C VAL A 236 33.91 -2.64 -10.27
N ALA A 237 34.31 -3.76 -9.66
CA ALA A 237 35.66 -3.98 -9.14
C ALA A 237 36.71 -3.86 -10.25
#